data_AF-A0A225E574-F1
#
_entry.id   AF-A0A225E574-F1
#
_cell.length_a   1.000
_cell.length_b   1.000
_cell.length_c   1.000
_cell.angle_alpha   90.00
_cell.angle_beta   90.00
_cell.angle_gamma   90.00
#
_symmetry.space_group_name_H-M   'P 1'
#
loop_
_entity.id
_entity.type
_entity.pdbx_description
1 polymer ?
#
loop_
_entity_poly.entity_id
_entity_poly.type
_entity_poly.pdbx_seq_one_letter_code
_entity_poly.pdbx_strand_id
1 'polypeptide(L)'
;MLEILILWALGKKIARMTKERGRAAWPWVILLIVCWYGGALAAVVAAGIAVAVANPNNPDAGDDMMLLFIGAALAGAIGGALFTFGVVSLLPNARDPRDDEYDDDEDYRHTRRRRYDDEDVDDRPREHRGYIDSDDRDGGRRYDDDDRRERRY
;
A
#
# COMPACT_ATOMS: atom_id res chain seq x y z
N MET A 1 5.20 -10.04 -17.16
CA MET A 1 5.20 -8.56 -17.04
C MET A 1 3.85 -8.00 -16.58
N LEU A 2 2.70 -8.39 -17.16
CA LEU A 2 1.37 -8.00 -16.67
C LEU A 2 1.11 -8.35 -15.19
N GLU A 3 1.68 -9.46 -14.74
CA GLU A 3 1.62 -9.92 -13.35
C GLU A 3 2.06 -8.87 -12.32
N ILE A 4 3.10 -8.09 -12.62
CA ILE A 4 3.59 -7.03 -11.73
C ILE A 4 2.56 -5.90 -11.61
N LEU A 5 1.85 -5.57 -12.70
CA LEU A 5 0.77 -4.58 -12.67
C LEU A 5 -0.42 -5.07 -11.85
N ILE A 6 -0.74 -6.36 -11.93
CA ILE A 6 -1.79 -6.99 -11.11
C ILE A 6 -1.39 -6.93 -9.63
N LEU A 7 -0.17 -7.35 -9.28
CA LEU A 7 0.34 -7.27 -7.91
C LEU A 7 0.36 -5.84 -7.38
N TRP A 8 0.70 -4.85 -8.20
CA TRP A 8 0.66 -3.45 -7.83
C TRP A 8 -0.77 -2.96 -7.53
N ALA A 9 -1.74 -3.30 -8.39
CA ALA A 9 -3.14 -2.94 -8.18
C ALA A 9 -3.74 -3.62 -6.93
N LEU A 10 -3.45 -4.91 -6.74
CA LEU A 10 -3.89 -5.66 -5.56
C LEU A 10 -3.20 -5.16 -4.27
N GLY A 11 -1.90 -4.87 -4.35
CA GLY A 11 -1.12 -4.32 -3.23
C GLY A 11 -1.67 -3.00 -2.74
N LYS A 12 -2.06 -2.09 -3.65
CA LYS A 12 -2.74 -0.84 -3.29
C LYS A 12 -4.06 -1.08 -2.56
N LYS A 13 -4.84 -2.07 -3.02
CA LYS A 13 -6.12 -2.41 -2.39
C LYS A 13 -5.92 -2.97 -0.98
N ILE A 14 -4.95 -3.86 -0.81
CA ILE A 14 -4.60 -4.42 0.51
C ILE A 14 -4.08 -3.34 1.45
N ALA A 15 -3.17 -2.48 0.97
CA ALA A 15 -2.62 -1.39 1.76
C ALA A 15 -3.71 -0.45 2.29
N ARG A 16 -4.71 -0.13 1.45
CA ARG A 16 -5.87 0.66 1.87
C ARG A 16 -6.68 -0.07 2.95
N MET A 17 -6.99 -1.35 2.75
CA MET A 17 -7.74 -2.13 3.75
C MET A 17 -7.01 -2.29 5.08
N THR A 18 -5.68 -2.36 5.09
CA THR A 18 -4.89 -2.48 6.32
C THR A 18 -4.76 -1.13 7.02
N LYS A 19 -4.61 -0.04 6.27
CA LYS A 19 -4.63 1.33 6.82
C LYS A 19 -5.98 1.66 7.46
N GLU A 20 -7.09 1.25 6.84
CA GLU A 20 -8.44 1.39 7.44
C GLU A 20 -8.55 0.69 8.81
N ARG A 21 -7.75 -0.35 9.04
CA ARG A 21 -7.70 -1.13 10.28
C ARG A 21 -6.63 -0.64 11.28
N GLY A 22 -5.92 0.45 10.99
CA GLY A 22 -4.88 1.01 11.86
C GLY A 22 -3.61 0.17 11.92
N ARG A 23 -3.21 -0.47 10.81
CA ARG A 23 -2.01 -1.31 10.76
C ARG A 23 -1.11 -0.91 9.60
N ALA A 24 0.20 -1.07 9.80
CA ALA A 24 1.21 -0.88 8.75
C ALA A 24 0.90 -1.77 7.53
N ALA A 25 0.94 -1.18 6.33
CA ALA A 25 0.56 -1.85 5.08
C ALA A 25 1.66 -2.79 4.54
N TRP A 26 2.92 -2.42 4.72
CA TRP A 26 4.10 -3.13 4.20
C TRP A 26 4.11 -4.65 4.45
N PRO A 27 3.91 -5.17 5.68
CA PRO A 27 3.97 -6.62 5.92
C PRO A 27 2.89 -7.39 5.17
N TRP A 28 1.72 -6.79 4.93
CA TRP A 28 0.62 -7.41 4.19
C TRP A 28 0.86 -7.43 2.68
N VAL A 29 1.57 -6.44 2.16
CA VAL A 29 2.02 -6.43 0.76
C VAL A 29 3.09 -7.50 0.54
N ILE A 30 4.02 -7.69 1.48
CA ILE A 30 4.98 -8.82 1.42
C ILE A 30 4.23 -10.15 1.45
N LEU A 31 3.26 -10.30 2.36
CA LEU A 31 2.45 -11.52 2.45
C LEU A 31 1.77 -11.83 1.11
N LEU A 32 1.21 -10.81 0.43
CA LEU A 32 0.63 -10.97 -0.90
C LEU A 32 1.65 -11.54 -1.89
N ILE A 33 2.87 -10.98 -1.94
CA ILE A 33 3.92 -11.44 -2.86
C ILE A 33 4.32 -12.89 -2.56
N VAL A 34 4.51 -13.22 -1.28
CA VAL A 34 4.87 -14.58 -0.85
C VAL A 34 3.76 -15.56 -1.17
N CYS A 35 2.50 -15.24 -0.89
CA CYS A 35 1.37 -16.10 -1.21
C CYS A 35 1.12 -16.21 -2.71
N TRP A 36 1.41 -15.16 -3.50
CA TRP A 36 1.27 -15.17 -4.95
C TRP A 36 2.25 -16.17 -5.59
N TYR A 37 3.55 -15.99 -5.34
CA TYR A 37 4.58 -16.88 -5.89
C TYR A 37 4.60 -18.25 -5.21
N GLY A 38 4.37 -18.29 -3.90
CA GLY A 38 4.27 -19.53 -3.13
C GLY A 38 3.06 -20.36 -3.54
N GLY A 39 1.91 -19.74 -3.79
CA GLY A 39 0.72 -20.40 -4.30
C GLY A 39 0.92 -20.97 -5.71
N ALA A 40 1.56 -20.20 -6.59
CA ALA A 40 1.91 -20.67 -7.93
C ALA A 40 2.84 -21.90 -7.87
N LEU A 41 3.90 -21.84 -7.07
CA LEU A 41 4.85 -22.94 -6.91
C LEU A 41 4.17 -24.18 -6.32
N ALA A 42 3.38 -24.02 -5.26
CA ALA A 42 2.64 -25.11 -4.63
C ALA A 42 1.67 -25.78 -5.61
N ALA A 43 0.98 -24.99 -6.45
CA ALA A 43 0.03 -25.53 -7.42
C ALA A 43 0.73 -26.28 -8.57
N VAL A 44 1.89 -25.82 -9.04
CA VAL A 44 2.71 -26.55 -10.03
C VAL A 44 3.17 -27.88 -9.46
N VAL A 45 3.65 -27.89 -8.21
CA VAL A 45 4.07 -29.13 -7.53
C VAL A 45 2.88 -30.08 -7.36
N ALA A 46 1.73 -29.57 -6.90
CA ALA A 46 0.52 -30.37 -6.75
C ALA A 46 0.04 -30.96 -8.08
N ALA A 47 0.09 -30.18 -9.16
CA ALA A 47 -0.23 -30.63 -10.51
C ALA A 47 0.74 -31.73 -10.98
N GLY A 48 2.04 -31.57 -10.73
CA GLY A 48 3.05 -32.59 -11.08
C GLY A 48 2.82 -33.92 -10.34
N ILE A 49 2.50 -33.85 -9.06
CA ILE A 49 2.14 -35.03 -8.25
C ILE A 49 0.86 -35.66 -8.81
N ALA A 50 -0.17 -34.87 -9.11
CA ALA A 50 -1.44 -35.38 -9.65
C ALA A 50 -1.24 -36.11 -10.98
N VAL A 51 -0.40 -35.58 -11.87
CA VAL A 51 -0.05 -36.21 -13.15
C VAL A 51 0.70 -37.53 -12.94
N ALA A 52 1.70 -37.54 -12.05
CA ALA A 52 2.48 -38.74 -11.75
C ALA A 52 1.62 -39.88 -11.17
N VAL A 53 0.62 -39.55 -10.35
CA VAL A 53 -0.31 -40.51 -9.78
C VAL A 53 -1.33 -41.00 -10.82
N ALA A 54 -1.82 -40.11 -11.69
CA ALA A 54 -2.81 -40.47 -12.69
C ALA A 54 -2.25 -41.30 -13.85
N ASN A 55 -0.97 -41.13 -14.20
CA ASN A 55 -0.32 -41.79 -15.32
C ASN A 55 1.01 -42.46 -14.91
N PRO A 56 0.99 -43.51 -14.07
CA PRO A 56 2.21 -44.10 -13.52
C PRO A 56 3.12 -44.77 -14.56
N ASN A 57 2.59 -45.14 -15.73
CA ASN A 57 3.31 -45.89 -16.77
C ASN A 57 3.69 -45.05 -17.99
N ASN A 58 3.42 -43.74 -17.99
CA ASN A 58 3.62 -42.90 -19.17
C ASN A 58 4.50 -41.68 -18.82
N PRO A 59 5.83 -41.87 -18.75
CA PRO A 59 6.77 -40.82 -18.34
C PRO A 59 6.81 -39.64 -19.32
N ASP A 60 6.43 -39.85 -20.58
CA ASP A 60 6.45 -38.83 -21.64
C ASP A 60 5.19 -37.97 -21.68
N ALA A 61 4.22 -38.21 -20.78
CA ALA A 61 3.00 -37.40 -20.69
C ALA A 61 3.27 -35.95 -20.24
N GLY A 62 4.49 -35.62 -19.80
CA GLY A 62 4.86 -34.29 -19.32
C GLY A 62 4.88 -33.21 -20.41
N ASP A 63 5.22 -33.56 -21.66
CA ASP A 63 5.42 -32.58 -22.73
C ASP A 63 4.10 -31.96 -23.22
N ASP A 64 3.01 -32.73 -23.25
CA ASP A 64 1.67 -32.24 -23.62
C ASP A 64 0.95 -31.52 -22.48
N MET A 65 1.48 -31.57 -21.25
CA MET A 65 0.82 -31.02 -20.05
C MET A 65 1.30 -29.62 -19.66
N MET A 66 2.09 -28.95 -20.50
CA MET A 66 2.55 -27.58 -20.24
C MET A 66 1.39 -26.62 -19.93
N LEU A 67 0.26 -26.73 -20.63
CA LEU A 67 -0.94 -25.93 -20.37
C LEU A 67 -1.54 -26.18 -18.98
N LEU A 68 -1.49 -27.43 -18.51
CA LEU A 68 -1.97 -27.80 -17.18
C LEU A 68 -1.08 -27.20 -16.09
N PHE A 69 0.24 -27.21 -16.26
CA PHE A 69 1.16 -26.57 -15.32
C PHE A 69 0.99 -25.05 -15.27
N ILE A 70 0.83 -24.39 -16.43
CA ILE A 70 0.58 -22.94 -16.50
C ILE A 70 -0.77 -22.61 -15.84
N GLY A 71 -1.82 -23.39 -16.15
CA GLY A 71 -3.14 -23.22 -15.54
C GLY A 71 -3.13 -23.42 -14.03
N ALA A 72 -2.42 -24.44 -13.55
CA ALA A 72 -2.24 -24.70 -12.13
C ALA A 72 -1.48 -23.57 -11.44
N ALA A 73 -0.38 -23.09 -12.02
CA ALA A 73 0.39 -21.96 -11.50
C ALA A 73 -0.49 -20.71 -11.36
N LEU A 74 -1.28 -20.38 -12.39
CA LEU A 74 -2.17 -19.22 -12.38
C LEU A 74 -3.28 -19.37 -11.34
N ALA A 75 -3.90 -20.56 -11.25
CA ALA A 75 -4.92 -20.85 -10.24
C ALA A 75 -4.34 -20.76 -8.82
N GLY A 76 -3.12 -21.26 -8.61
CA GLY A 76 -2.39 -21.16 -7.36
C GLY A 76 -2.08 -19.71 -6.96
N ALA A 77 -1.63 -18.88 -7.91
CA ALA A 77 -1.39 -17.46 -7.69
C ALA A 77 -2.66 -16.71 -7.30
N ILE A 78 -3.76 -16.93 -8.03
CA ILE A 78 -5.07 -16.35 -7.72
C ILE A 78 -5.56 -16.82 -6.34
N GLY A 79 -5.42 -18.12 -6.04
CA GLY A 79 -5.74 -18.69 -4.74
C GLY A 79 -4.94 -18.05 -3.60
N GLY A 80 -3.63 -17.85 -3.79
CA GLY A 80 -2.76 -17.16 -2.83
C GLY A 80 -3.15 -15.71 -2.61
N ALA A 81 -3.55 -14.99 -3.67
CA ALA A 81 -4.08 -13.64 -3.56
C ALA A 81 -5.36 -13.61 -2.73
N LEU A 82 -6.34 -14.45 -3.07
CA LEU A 82 -7.62 -14.56 -2.35
C LEU A 82 -7.42 -14.93 -0.89
N PHE A 83 -6.49 -15.86 -0.61
CA PHE A 83 -6.11 -16.22 0.75
C PHE A 83 -5.59 -15.00 1.52
N THR A 84 -4.70 -14.21 0.92
CA THR A 84 -4.17 -12.99 1.54
C THR A 84 -5.29 -11.99 1.85
N PHE A 85 -6.22 -11.77 0.91
CA PHE A 85 -7.40 -10.92 1.15
C PHE A 85 -8.28 -11.47 2.28
N GLY A 86 -8.46 -12.78 2.37
CA GLY A 86 -9.20 -13.43 3.45
C GLY A 86 -8.55 -13.17 4.81
N VAL A 87 -7.24 -13.38 4.92
CA VAL A 87 -6.47 -13.12 6.14
C VAL A 87 -6.60 -11.65 6.56
N VAL A 88 -6.42 -10.72 5.62
CA VAL A 88 -6.56 -9.27 5.90
C VAL A 88 -7.98 -8.91 6.32
N SER A 89 -8.99 -9.55 5.74
CA SER A 89 -10.40 -9.28 6.05
C SER A 89 -10.78 -9.72 7.46
N LEU A 90 -10.13 -10.76 7.99
CA LEU A 90 -10.35 -11.31 9.33
C LEU A 90 -9.60 -10.54 10.43
N LEU A 91 -8.75 -9.57 10.08
CA LEU A 91 -8.01 -8.80 11.07
C LEU A 91 -8.93 -7.97 11.98
N PRO A 92 -8.79 -8.02 13.31
CA PRO A 92 -9.52 -7.11 14.17
C PRO A 92 -9.10 -5.66 13.93
N ASN A 93 -10.06 -4.73 13.99
CA ASN A 93 -9.80 -3.30 13.90
C ASN A 93 -8.95 -2.87 15.10
N ALA A 94 -7.76 -2.33 14.84
CA ALA A 94 -6.81 -1.96 15.89
C ALA A 94 -6.94 -0.49 16.34
N ARG A 95 -7.87 0.28 15.75
CA ARG A 95 -8.06 1.69 16.08
C ARG A 95 -8.60 1.86 17.51
N ASP A 96 -7.69 2.19 18.42
CA ASP A 96 -7.94 3.19 19.45
C ASP A 96 -7.77 4.56 18.76
N PRO A 97 -8.77 5.46 18.72
CA PRO A 97 -8.73 6.73 17.97
C PRO A 97 -7.68 7.77 18.40
N ARG A 98 -6.68 7.42 19.22
CA ARG A 98 -5.84 8.40 19.94
C ARG A 98 -4.40 8.57 19.44
N ASP A 99 -3.91 7.75 18.51
CA ASP A 99 -2.48 7.72 18.14
C ASP A 99 -2.15 8.08 16.67
N ASP A 100 -3.11 8.59 15.88
CA ASP A 100 -2.93 8.89 14.43
C ASP A 100 -2.18 10.24 14.16
N GLU A 101 -1.13 10.61 14.92
CA GLU A 101 -0.34 11.83 14.67
C GLU A 101 1.07 11.59 14.10
N TYR A 102 1.52 10.33 13.95
CA TYR A 102 2.85 10.06 13.42
C TYR A 102 2.82 8.95 12.35
N ASP A 103 3.52 9.22 11.24
CA ASP A 103 3.83 8.32 10.12
C ASP A 103 2.82 8.18 8.97
N ASP A 104 2.79 9.19 8.09
CA ASP A 104 2.76 8.90 6.65
C ASP A 104 3.97 9.58 5.97
N ASP A 105 5.14 9.02 6.28
CA ASP A 105 6.45 9.20 5.61
C ASP A 105 6.44 8.65 4.16
N GLU A 106 5.55 9.13 3.30
CA GLU A 106 5.66 8.89 1.85
C GLU A 106 5.37 10.14 1.01
N ASP A 107 6.00 11.26 1.39
CA ASP A 107 6.18 12.42 0.50
C ASP A 107 7.44 12.28 -0.36
N TYR A 108 7.61 11.10 -1.00
CA TYR A 108 8.70 10.82 -1.96
C TYR A 108 8.56 11.57 -3.30
N ARG A 109 7.91 12.75 -3.32
CA ARG A 109 7.78 13.60 -4.52
C ARG A 109 8.24 15.05 -4.37
N HIS A 110 8.87 15.45 -3.27
CA HIS A 110 9.34 16.82 -3.09
C HIS A 110 10.86 17.05 -3.13
N THR A 111 11.62 16.26 -3.90
CA THR A 111 13.01 16.62 -4.24
C THR A 111 13.19 16.95 -5.71
N ARG A 112 13.67 18.19 -5.95
CA ARG A 112 14.19 18.85 -7.19
C ARG A 112 13.16 19.78 -7.85
N ARG A 113 13.29 21.10 -7.93
CA ARG A 113 14.44 22.03 -7.86
C ARG A 113 13.91 23.41 -7.42
N ARG A 114 14.20 23.84 -6.18
CA ARG A 114 14.42 25.27 -5.90
C ARG A 114 15.90 25.41 -5.59
N ARG A 115 16.68 25.59 -6.65
CA ARG A 115 18.05 26.07 -6.59
C ARG A 115 17.95 27.57 -6.87
N TYR A 116 17.69 28.34 -5.81
CA TYR A 116 18.01 29.76 -5.79
C TYR A 116 19.36 29.85 -5.09
N ASP A 117 20.42 29.91 -5.91
CA ASP A 117 21.73 30.47 -5.52
C ASP A 117 22.00 31.54 -6.57
N ASP A 118 21.25 32.65 -6.46
CA ASP A 118 21.65 33.95 -6.97
C ASP A 118 22.35 34.66 -5.80
N GLU A 119 23.61 34.29 -5.54
CA GLU A 119 24.50 35.03 -4.64
C GLU A 119 25.44 35.91 -5.49
N ASP A 120 24.93 37.07 -5.90
CA ASP A 120 25.73 38.25 -6.30
C ASP A 120 24.91 39.50 -5.92
N VAL A 121 24.78 39.78 -4.63
CA VAL A 121 24.21 41.04 -4.14
C VAL A 121 25.16 41.68 -3.13
N ASP A 122 26.01 42.53 -3.70
CA ASP A 122 26.63 43.74 -3.16
C ASP A 122 26.62 43.96 -1.64
N ASP A 123 27.84 44.06 -1.12
CA ASP A 123 28.21 44.74 0.11
C ASP A 123 27.43 46.05 0.33
N ARG A 124 26.44 46.02 1.23
CA ARG A 124 25.93 47.23 1.88
C ARG A 124 26.07 47.12 3.40
N PRO A 125 26.65 48.13 4.07
CA PRO A 125 26.74 48.15 5.52
C PRO A 125 25.34 48.32 6.11
N ARG A 126 24.90 47.33 6.90
CA ARG A 126 23.64 47.41 7.65
C ARG A 126 23.82 48.30 8.87
N GLU A 127 23.39 49.54 8.70
CA GLU A 127 23.21 50.50 9.78
C GLU A 127 22.08 50.04 10.71
N HIS A 128 22.40 50.14 11.99
CA HIS A 128 21.59 49.83 13.15
C HIS A 128 20.39 50.79 13.25
N ARG A 129 19.15 50.29 13.26
CA ARG A 129 18.01 51.09 13.75
C ARG A 129 16.92 50.20 14.34
N GLY A 130 16.84 50.21 15.66
CA GLY A 130 15.77 49.57 16.42
C GLY A 130 14.42 50.26 16.19
N TYR A 131 13.36 49.45 16.19
CA TYR A 131 11.97 49.82 16.44
C TYR A 131 11.32 48.58 17.10
N ILE A 132 11.04 48.64 18.40
CA ILE A 132 9.75 49.01 19.02
C ILE A 132 8.77 47.81 19.09
N ASP A 133 8.51 47.40 20.33
CA ASP A 133 7.34 46.66 20.81
C ASP A 133 6.04 47.15 20.18
N SER A 134 5.17 46.23 19.73
CA SER A 134 3.71 46.36 19.86
C SER A 134 3.04 45.00 19.63
N ASP A 135 2.53 44.42 20.71
CA ASP A 135 1.12 44.05 20.92
C ASP A 135 0.32 43.29 19.85
N ASP A 136 -0.45 42.33 20.39
CA ASP A 136 -1.76 41.85 19.94
C ASP A 136 -1.84 41.00 18.65
N ARG A 137 -1.85 39.68 18.85
CA ARG A 137 -2.71 38.79 18.06
C ARG A 137 -3.56 37.90 18.96
N ASP A 138 -4.60 38.56 19.48
CA ASP A 138 -5.85 37.95 19.91
C ASP A 138 -6.58 37.40 18.67
N GLY A 139 -6.34 36.12 18.37
CA GLY A 139 -6.82 35.42 17.18
C GLY A 139 -8.04 34.54 17.44
N GLY A 140 -9.15 35.16 17.84
CA GLY A 140 -10.51 34.76 17.49
C GLY A 140 -10.91 33.28 17.62
N ARG A 141 -11.46 32.93 18.77
CA ARG A 141 -12.47 31.86 18.88
C ARG A 141 -13.67 32.20 17.97
N ARG A 142 -13.88 31.44 16.90
CA ARG A 142 -15.19 31.37 16.22
C ARG A 142 -15.92 30.10 16.67
N TYR A 143 -16.96 30.32 17.47
CA TYR A 143 -18.12 29.46 17.55
C TYR A 143 -19.00 29.77 16.33
N ASP A 144 -19.40 28.74 15.60
CA ASP A 144 -20.58 28.63 14.73
C ASP A 144 -20.84 27.10 14.72
N ASP A 145 -21.82 26.46 15.38
CA ASP A 145 -23.24 26.76 15.58
C ASP A 145 -23.97 27.09 14.28
N ASP A 146 -24.02 26.12 13.35
CA ASP A 146 -25.11 25.98 12.38
C ASP A 146 -25.00 24.62 11.65
N ASP A 147 -25.79 23.62 12.08
CA ASP A 147 -26.82 23.05 11.19
C ASP A 147 -27.62 21.93 11.89
N ARG A 148 -28.59 22.38 12.69
CA ARG A 148 -29.88 21.70 12.85
C ARG A 148 -30.68 21.92 11.57
N ARG A 149 -30.80 20.89 10.72
CA ARG A 149 -31.89 20.60 9.75
C ARG A 149 -31.29 19.51 8.86
N GLU A 150 -31.75 18.27 8.85
CA GLU A 150 -33.05 17.90 8.30
C GLU A 150 -33.50 16.55 8.90
N ARG A 151 -34.46 16.63 9.81
CA ARG A 151 -35.55 15.66 9.83
C ARG A 151 -36.42 15.97 8.62
N ARG A 152 -36.53 15.07 7.66
CA ARG A 152 -37.70 14.99 6.76
C ARG A 152 -37.68 13.67 5.97
N TYR A 153 -38.72 12.88 6.27
CA TYR A 153 -39.25 11.71 5.55
C TYR A 153 -38.60 10.36 5.81
#